data_AF-A0A6C0JLT5-F1
#
_entry.id   AF-A0A6C0JLT5-F1
#
_cell.length_a   1.000
_cell.length_b   1.000
_cell.length_c   1.000
_cell.angle_alpha   90.00
_cell.angle_beta   90.00
_cell.angle_gamma   90.00
#
_symmetry.space_group_name_H-M   'P 1'
#
loop_
_entity.id
_entity.type
_entity.pdbx_description
1 polymer ?
#
loop_
_entity_poly.entity_id
_entity_poly.type
_entity_poly.pdbx_seq_one_letter_code
_entity_poly.pdbx_strand_id
1 'polypeptide(L)'
;MDIYDSRTVIDFQKFTFSGHLRAHVYKVLDENIKLGHADYACYWSLELMCSGLTHSLWQAFFEAAAKHINRGAPNVFLYLVRMYEKFSPYENQYDITQMTEIRNNSEARVLICEVASSLALCRKNKLPVIPKIKPEHDFKQQTVTENLKSPSANYARHIAKLKDPLELYIPLNELVYCMRPETRDINKALYWVSWILKYASQYKKQNKTELICSRRPNDYCDAKSYNNAIWLIWDAVLDASKSSPQSGLLADYIDALFKIHCLRWTPSLLKPRLPFLAVAIQFICESTSMDIHYSVPNNITMVHDIVSNIPQWIQAIIQTQKTFS
;
A
#
# COMPACT_ATOMS: atom_id res chain seq x y z
N MET A 1 6.74 -10.36 -29.96
CA MET A 1 6.89 -11.81 -29.71
C MET A 1 5.74 -12.24 -28.84
N ASP A 2 4.93 -13.14 -29.37
CA ASP A 2 3.72 -13.61 -28.70
C ASP A 2 4.00 -14.90 -27.94
N ILE A 3 3.34 -15.06 -26.80
CA ILE A 3 3.41 -16.23 -25.94
C ILE A 3 2.17 -17.07 -26.21
N TYR A 4 2.39 -18.32 -26.63
CA TYR A 4 1.33 -19.30 -26.85
C TYR A 4 1.38 -20.34 -25.74
N ASP A 5 0.39 -20.29 -24.84
CA ASP A 5 0.33 -21.15 -23.66
C ASP A 5 -1.13 -21.33 -23.22
N SER A 6 -1.57 -22.58 -23.06
CA SER A 6 -2.97 -22.92 -22.77
C SER A 6 -3.33 -22.84 -21.28
N ARG A 7 -2.37 -22.59 -20.39
CA ARG A 7 -2.61 -22.48 -18.95
C ARG A 7 -3.31 -21.16 -18.65
N THR A 8 -4.22 -21.22 -17.70
CA THR A 8 -5.05 -20.11 -17.22
C THR A 8 -4.55 -19.61 -15.87
N VAL A 9 -5.18 -18.56 -15.34
CA VAL A 9 -4.90 -18.05 -13.98
C VAL A 9 -5.09 -19.12 -12.90
N ILE A 10 -5.90 -20.15 -13.14
CA ILE A 10 -6.12 -21.26 -12.20
C ILE A 10 -4.84 -22.12 -12.06
N ASP A 11 -4.10 -22.31 -13.14
CA ASP A 11 -2.83 -23.06 -13.13
C ASP A 11 -1.74 -22.28 -12.39
N PHE A 12 -1.87 -20.95 -12.35
CA PHE A 12 -0.93 -20.04 -11.69
C PHE A 12 -1.34 -19.65 -10.26
N GLN A 13 -2.15 -20.47 -9.58
CA GLN A 13 -2.53 -20.17 -8.18
C GLN A 13 -1.38 -20.32 -7.19
N LYS A 14 -0.45 -21.25 -7.42
CA LYS A 14 0.70 -21.51 -6.53
C LYS A 14 2.03 -21.10 -7.14
N PHE A 15 2.18 -21.34 -8.44
CA PHE A 15 3.38 -21.07 -9.21
C PHE A 15 3.11 -20.02 -10.28
N THR A 16 4.18 -19.42 -10.77
CA THR A 16 4.17 -18.46 -11.89
C THR A 16 4.40 -19.19 -13.21
N PHE A 17 4.37 -18.46 -14.32
CA PHE A 17 4.49 -18.96 -15.68
C PHE A 17 5.69 -19.91 -15.87
N SER A 18 6.84 -19.52 -15.31
CA SER A 18 8.11 -20.24 -15.34
C SER A 18 8.28 -21.23 -14.17
N GLY A 19 7.24 -21.48 -13.37
CA GLY A 19 7.27 -22.48 -12.29
C GLY A 19 7.80 -21.97 -10.94
N HIS A 20 8.06 -20.67 -10.76
CA HIS A 20 8.50 -20.14 -9.47
C HIS A 20 7.32 -19.98 -8.50
N LEU A 21 7.54 -20.23 -7.20
CA LEU A 21 6.53 -19.96 -6.16
C LEU A 21 6.14 -18.47 -6.14
N ARG A 22 4.84 -18.16 -6.21
CA ARG A 22 4.35 -16.76 -6.21
C ARG A 22 4.88 -15.93 -5.04
N ALA A 23 4.82 -16.51 -3.84
CA ALA A 23 5.28 -15.85 -2.63
C ALA A 23 6.79 -15.52 -2.66
N HIS A 24 7.58 -16.26 -3.45
CA HIS A 24 8.97 -15.95 -3.68
C HIS A 24 9.11 -14.80 -4.69
N VAL A 25 8.40 -14.87 -5.83
CA VAL A 25 8.44 -13.81 -6.85
C VAL A 25 8.07 -12.44 -6.29
N TYR A 26 7.06 -12.35 -5.42
CA TYR A 26 6.71 -11.07 -4.78
C TYR A 26 7.85 -10.50 -3.94
N LYS A 27 8.58 -11.34 -3.19
CA LYS A 27 9.72 -10.91 -2.39
C LYS A 27 10.90 -10.49 -3.26
N VAL A 28 11.15 -11.22 -4.34
CA VAL A 28 12.24 -10.90 -5.27
C VAL A 28 11.95 -9.60 -6.01
N LEU A 29 10.71 -9.36 -6.44
CA LEU A 29 10.31 -8.09 -7.04
C LEU A 29 10.46 -6.92 -6.03
N ASP A 30 9.96 -7.08 -4.81
CA ASP A 30 10.08 -6.07 -3.75
C ASP A 30 11.56 -5.73 -3.45
N GLU A 31 12.42 -6.73 -3.35
CA GLU A 31 13.85 -6.54 -3.10
C GLU A 31 14.57 -5.89 -4.29
N ASN A 32 14.26 -6.26 -5.53
CA ASN A 32 14.86 -5.60 -6.71
C ASN A 32 14.43 -4.14 -6.84
N ILE A 33 13.18 -3.81 -6.51
CA ILE A 33 12.75 -2.41 -6.43
C ILE A 33 13.54 -1.69 -5.33
N LYS A 34 13.62 -2.27 -4.12
CA LYS A 34 14.37 -1.70 -2.99
C LYS A 34 15.84 -1.43 -3.30
N LEU A 35 16.53 -2.37 -3.96
CA LEU A 35 17.95 -2.27 -4.31
C LEU A 35 18.21 -1.42 -5.58
N GLY A 36 17.16 -1.05 -6.31
CA GLY A 36 17.27 -0.26 -7.54
C GLY A 36 17.70 -1.06 -8.77
N HIS A 37 17.48 -2.36 -8.75
CA HIS A 37 17.77 -3.28 -9.84
C HIS A 37 16.63 -3.26 -10.87
N ALA A 38 16.62 -2.25 -11.75
CA ALA A 38 15.51 -1.99 -12.66
C ALA A 38 15.25 -3.11 -13.67
N ASP A 39 16.29 -3.70 -14.28
CA ASP A 39 16.14 -4.81 -15.24
C ASP A 39 15.48 -6.03 -14.60
N TYR A 40 15.95 -6.42 -13.41
CA TYR A 40 15.38 -7.54 -12.67
C TYR A 40 13.96 -7.25 -12.20
N ALA A 41 13.66 -6.01 -11.78
CA ALA A 41 12.30 -5.61 -11.44
C ALA A 41 11.35 -5.75 -12.65
N CYS A 42 11.81 -5.38 -13.86
CA CYS A 42 11.05 -5.56 -15.09
C CYS A 42 10.81 -7.04 -15.40
N TYR A 43 11.86 -7.86 -15.34
CA TYR A 43 11.75 -9.31 -15.56
C TYR A 43 10.70 -9.95 -14.65
N TRP A 44 10.78 -9.71 -13.34
CA TRP A 44 9.82 -10.31 -12.38
C TRP A 44 8.41 -9.73 -12.51
N SER A 45 8.29 -8.49 -12.99
CA SER A 45 6.98 -7.91 -13.31
C SER A 45 6.34 -8.57 -14.53
N LEU A 46 7.13 -8.83 -15.58
CA LEU A 46 6.68 -9.58 -16.76
C LEU A 46 6.35 -11.03 -16.40
N GLU A 47 7.11 -11.69 -15.53
CA GLU A 47 6.80 -13.06 -15.05
C GLU A 47 5.41 -13.12 -14.40
N LEU A 48 5.06 -12.15 -13.55
CA LEU A 48 3.74 -12.04 -12.94
C LEU A 48 2.64 -11.72 -13.97
N MET A 49 2.93 -10.85 -14.94
CA MET A 49 2.01 -10.50 -16.03
C MET A 49 1.73 -11.69 -16.95
N CYS A 50 2.76 -12.46 -17.32
CA CYS A 50 2.66 -13.70 -18.11
C CYS A 50 1.82 -14.78 -17.41
N SER A 51 1.77 -14.72 -16.07
CA SER A 51 0.95 -15.58 -15.22
C SER A 51 -0.50 -15.08 -15.06
N GLY A 52 -0.87 -13.94 -15.65
CA GLY A 52 -2.16 -13.28 -15.45
C GLY A 52 -2.38 -12.72 -14.03
N LEU A 53 -1.31 -12.51 -13.26
CA LEU A 53 -1.37 -12.09 -11.85
C LEU A 53 -1.33 -10.55 -11.69
N THR A 54 -2.03 -9.82 -12.56
CA THR A 54 -1.98 -8.34 -12.67
C THR A 54 -2.32 -7.64 -11.36
N HIS A 55 -3.37 -8.07 -10.65
CA HIS A 55 -3.74 -7.47 -9.37
C HIS A 55 -2.65 -7.63 -8.31
N SER A 56 -2.00 -8.79 -8.27
CA SER A 56 -0.90 -9.06 -7.31
C SER A 56 0.35 -8.26 -7.68
N LEU A 57 0.62 -8.07 -8.96
CA LEU A 57 1.70 -7.23 -9.46
C LEU A 57 1.51 -5.77 -9.04
N TRP A 58 0.36 -5.17 -9.31
CA TRP A 58 0.07 -3.78 -8.89
C TRP A 58 0.11 -3.61 -7.38
N GLN A 59 -0.39 -4.61 -6.64
CA GLN A 59 -0.25 -4.62 -5.19
C GLN A 59 1.21 -4.57 -4.73
N ALA A 60 2.08 -5.36 -5.36
CA ALA A 60 3.52 -5.35 -5.07
C ALA A 60 4.16 -3.99 -5.38
N PHE A 61 3.78 -3.34 -6.48
CA PHE A 61 4.24 -1.99 -6.81
C PHE A 61 3.85 -0.96 -5.75
N PHE A 62 2.57 -0.91 -5.36
CA PHE A 62 2.11 0.00 -4.32
C PHE A 62 2.87 -0.25 -3.00
N GLU A 63 2.95 -1.51 -2.58
CA GLU A 63 3.63 -1.87 -1.33
C GLU A 63 5.12 -1.53 -1.34
N ALA A 64 5.83 -1.80 -2.44
CA ALA A 64 7.24 -1.48 -2.57
C ALA A 64 7.46 0.04 -2.53
N ALA A 65 6.57 0.82 -3.16
CA ALA A 65 6.61 2.26 -3.07
C ALA A 65 6.42 2.76 -1.63
N ALA A 66 5.47 2.21 -0.87
CA ALA A 66 5.29 2.57 0.52
C ALA A 66 6.47 2.16 1.41
N LYS A 67 7.01 0.94 1.25
CA LYS A 67 8.07 0.42 2.12
C LYS A 67 9.44 1.06 1.86
N HIS A 68 9.76 1.31 0.59
CA HIS A 68 11.13 1.61 0.17
C HIS A 68 11.32 2.98 -0.46
N ILE A 69 10.25 3.64 -0.92
CA ILE A 69 10.32 4.96 -1.57
C ILE A 69 9.73 6.03 -0.66
N ASN A 70 8.44 5.92 -0.31
CA ASN A 70 7.68 6.80 0.59
C ASN A 70 8.05 8.29 0.44
N ARG A 71 8.51 8.95 1.52
CA ARG A 71 8.92 10.36 1.50
C ARG A 71 10.18 10.64 0.70
N GLY A 72 10.92 9.60 0.28
CA GLY A 72 12.09 9.73 -0.58
C GLY A 72 11.72 10.25 -1.98
N ALA A 73 10.52 9.92 -2.46
CA ALA A 73 9.92 10.47 -3.67
C ALA A 73 8.38 10.52 -3.54
N PRO A 74 7.81 11.51 -2.85
CA PRO A 74 6.37 11.58 -2.53
C PRO A 74 5.46 11.48 -3.76
N ASN A 75 5.90 12.04 -4.89
CA ASN A 75 5.19 12.00 -6.18
C ASN A 75 4.99 10.59 -6.74
N VAL A 76 5.65 9.57 -6.18
CA VAL A 76 5.46 8.17 -6.58
C VAL A 76 4.02 7.70 -6.43
N PHE A 77 3.27 8.19 -5.43
CA PHE A 77 1.88 7.77 -5.22
C PHE A 77 0.93 8.37 -6.26
N LEU A 78 1.12 9.66 -6.60
CA LEU A 78 0.36 10.31 -7.68
C LEU A 78 0.69 9.65 -9.03
N TYR A 79 1.97 9.37 -9.26
CA TYR A 79 2.42 8.63 -10.44
C TYR A 79 1.75 7.25 -10.54
N LEU A 80 1.76 6.47 -9.45
CA LEU A 80 1.20 5.12 -9.43
C LEU A 80 -0.32 5.09 -9.64
N VAL A 81 -1.07 6.03 -9.07
CA VAL A 81 -2.51 6.16 -9.34
C VAL A 81 -2.73 6.41 -10.84
N ARG A 82 -2.04 7.39 -11.42
CA ARG A 82 -2.14 7.70 -12.85
C ARG A 82 -1.75 6.52 -13.73
N MET A 83 -0.71 5.75 -13.37
CA MET A 83 -0.29 4.58 -14.16
C MET A 83 -1.26 3.42 -14.02
N TYR A 84 -1.86 3.22 -12.84
CA TYR A 84 -2.90 2.21 -12.68
C TYR A 84 -4.16 2.56 -13.48
N GLU A 85 -4.56 3.84 -13.51
CA GLU A 85 -5.65 4.32 -14.35
C GLU A 85 -5.37 4.13 -15.85
N LYS A 86 -4.12 4.35 -16.30
CA LYS A 86 -3.72 4.02 -17.68
C LYS A 86 -3.72 2.53 -17.98
N PHE A 87 -3.42 1.70 -16.97
CA PHE A 87 -3.39 0.24 -17.11
C PHE A 87 -4.80 -0.37 -17.15
N SER A 88 -5.74 0.20 -16.39
CA SER A 88 -7.08 -0.37 -16.21
C SER A 88 -7.81 -0.67 -17.53
N PRO A 89 -7.77 0.18 -18.58
CA PRO A 89 -8.34 -0.16 -19.88
C PRO A 89 -7.74 -1.39 -20.55
N TYR A 90 -6.48 -1.73 -20.29
CA TYR A 90 -5.87 -2.97 -20.79
C TYR A 90 -6.34 -4.19 -19.98
N GLU A 91 -6.41 -4.05 -18.65
CA GLU A 91 -6.92 -5.11 -17.76
C GLU A 91 -8.39 -5.44 -18.06
N ASN A 92 -9.23 -4.41 -18.28
CA ASN A 92 -10.66 -4.56 -18.48
C ASN A 92 -11.04 -5.19 -19.84
N GLN A 93 -10.08 -5.43 -20.73
CA GLN A 93 -10.30 -6.20 -21.97
C GLN A 93 -10.44 -7.70 -21.72
N TYR A 94 -10.08 -8.17 -20.52
CA TYR A 94 -10.00 -9.58 -20.19
C TYR A 94 -10.82 -9.91 -18.95
N ASP A 95 -11.60 -10.98 -19.03
CA ASP A 95 -12.20 -11.58 -17.85
C ASP A 95 -11.11 -12.23 -16.97
N ILE A 96 -11.41 -12.43 -15.68
CA ILE A 96 -10.48 -13.03 -14.73
C ILE A 96 -9.97 -14.40 -15.21
N THR A 97 -10.81 -15.20 -15.88
CA THR A 97 -10.43 -16.52 -16.42
C THR A 97 -9.48 -16.43 -17.61
N GLN A 98 -9.50 -15.32 -18.35
CA GLN A 98 -8.68 -15.05 -19.54
C GLN A 98 -7.57 -14.03 -19.27
N MET A 99 -7.35 -13.63 -18.02
CA MET A 99 -6.37 -12.59 -17.67
C MET A 99 -4.94 -12.95 -18.12
N THR A 100 -4.63 -14.22 -18.36
CA THR A 100 -3.35 -14.63 -18.94
C THR A 100 -3.13 -14.07 -20.35
N GLU A 101 -4.18 -13.77 -21.11
CA GLU A 101 -4.08 -13.22 -22.48
C GLU A 101 -3.50 -11.80 -22.53
N ILE A 102 -3.60 -11.04 -21.42
CA ILE A 102 -2.95 -9.73 -21.30
C ILE A 102 -1.46 -9.81 -21.56
N ARG A 103 -0.84 -10.98 -21.34
CA ARG A 103 0.58 -11.21 -21.59
C ARG A 103 0.98 -10.91 -23.01
N ASN A 104 0.09 -10.88 -23.99
CA ASN A 104 0.39 -10.54 -25.39
C ASN A 104 0.06 -9.10 -25.77
N ASN A 105 -0.46 -8.30 -24.84
CA ASN A 105 -0.66 -6.87 -25.04
C ASN A 105 0.68 -6.12 -24.90
N SER A 106 1.23 -5.61 -26.00
CA SER A 106 2.52 -4.92 -26.04
C SER A 106 2.53 -3.66 -25.18
N GLU A 107 1.46 -2.86 -25.23
CA GLU A 107 1.33 -1.61 -24.47
C GLU A 107 1.30 -1.88 -22.97
N ALA A 108 0.60 -2.93 -22.55
CA ALA A 108 0.55 -3.33 -21.16
C ALA A 108 1.93 -3.81 -20.65
N ARG A 109 2.71 -4.53 -21.47
CA ARG A 109 4.09 -4.92 -21.14
C ARG A 109 4.98 -3.70 -20.95
N VAL A 110 4.92 -2.76 -21.89
CA VAL A 110 5.69 -1.50 -21.84
C VAL A 110 5.35 -0.73 -20.57
N LEU A 111 4.07 -0.48 -20.30
CA LEU A 111 3.63 0.27 -19.14
C LEU A 111 4.08 -0.39 -17.82
N ILE A 112 3.98 -1.71 -17.70
CA ILE A 112 4.41 -2.44 -16.50
C ILE A 112 5.92 -2.31 -16.30
N CYS A 113 6.73 -2.43 -17.35
CA CYS A 113 8.17 -2.26 -17.27
C CYS A 113 8.55 -0.82 -16.94
N GLU A 114 7.92 0.18 -17.55
CA GLU A 114 8.12 1.60 -17.21
C GLU A 114 7.86 1.87 -15.73
N VAL A 115 6.77 1.33 -15.18
CA VAL A 115 6.46 1.41 -13.75
C VAL A 115 7.54 0.72 -12.92
N ALA A 116 7.89 -0.52 -13.23
CA ALA A 116 8.90 -1.28 -12.50
C ALA A 116 10.26 -0.56 -12.46
N SER A 117 10.74 -0.09 -13.62
CA SER A 117 11.99 0.68 -13.73
C SER A 117 11.90 1.98 -12.94
N SER A 118 10.81 2.73 -13.07
CA SER A 118 10.62 4.00 -12.38
C SER A 118 10.70 3.83 -10.85
N LEU A 119 10.03 2.80 -10.32
CA LEU A 119 10.07 2.50 -8.89
C LEU A 119 11.48 2.09 -8.43
N ALA A 120 12.18 1.27 -9.21
CA ALA A 120 13.54 0.86 -8.94
C ALA A 120 14.51 2.08 -8.96
N LEU A 121 14.31 3.05 -9.84
CA LEU A 121 15.19 4.22 -9.96
C LEU A 121 14.83 5.38 -9.02
N CYS A 122 13.63 5.39 -8.43
CA CYS A 122 13.25 6.39 -7.42
C CYS A 122 14.23 6.43 -6.24
N ARG A 123 14.41 7.62 -5.66
CA ARG A 123 15.12 7.76 -4.38
C ARG A 123 14.48 6.88 -3.30
N LYS A 124 15.31 6.13 -2.59
CA LYS A 124 14.87 5.23 -1.52
C LYS A 124 14.85 5.94 -0.17
N ASN A 125 13.87 5.59 0.66
CA ASN A 125 13.80 5.97 2.05
C ASN A 125 13.16 4.87 2.90
N LYS A 126 13.67 4.69 4.12
CA LYS A 126 13.16 3.69 5.05
C LYS A 126 11.85 4.17 5.68
N LEU A 127 10.79 3.36 5.55
CA LEU A 127 9.51 3.63 6.19
C LEU A 127 9.63 3.59 7.73
N PRO A 128 9.01 4.52 8.47
CA PRO A 128 8.86 4.41 9.91
C PRO A 128 8.15 3.11 10.31
N VAL A 129 8.68 2.44 11.33
CA VAL A 129 8.21 1.11 11.72
C VAL A 129 6.93 1.22 12.53
N ILE A 130 5.89 0.47 12.14
CA ILE A 130 4.70 0.28 12.99
C ILE A 130 5.08 -0.66 14.13
N PRO A 131 5.08 -0.20 15.39
CA PRO A 131 5.53 -1.01 16.52
C PRO A 131 4.58 -2.18 16.77
N LYS A 132 5.12 -3.28 17.30
CA LYS A 132 4.31 -4.44 17.71
C LYS A 132 3.81 -4.25 19.13
N ILE A 133 2.49 -4.27 19.31
CA ILE A 133 1.83 -4.18 20.63
C ILE A 133 1.76 -5.57 21.28
N LYS A 134 2.19 -5.63 22.54
CA LYS A 134 2.13 -6.78 23.44
C LYS A 134 0.97 -6.60 24.42
N PRO A 135 -0.17 -7.30 24.24
CA PRO A 135 -1.37 -7.10 25.07
C PRO A 135 -1.11 -7.19 26.58
N GLU A 136 -0.23 -8.09 27.01
CA GLU A 136 0.17 -8.32 28.40
C GLU A 136 0.89 -7.13 29.06
N HIS A 137 1.38 -6.18 28.26
CA HIS A 137 2.11 -5.01 28.71
C HIS A 137 1.41 -3.71 28.31
N ASP A 138 1.12 -3.54 27.03
CA ASP A 138 0.63 -2.29 26.43
C ASP A 138 -0.83 -1.96 26.75
N PHE A 139 -1.62 -2.94 27.18
CA PHE A 139 -3.02 -2.71 27.60
C PHE A 139 -3.16 -2.51 29.11
N LYS A 140 -2.06 -2.57 29.87
CA LYS A 140 -2.09 -2.22 31.30
C LYS A 140 -2.32 -0.72 31.44
N GLN A 141 -3.20 -0.35 32.37
CA GLN A 141 -3.55 1.04 32.63
C GLN A 141 -2.31 1.91 32.90
N GLN A 142 -1.33 1.39 33.66
CA GLN A 142 -0.07 2.08 33.91
C GLN A 142 0.65 2.44 32.61
N THR A 143 0.86 1.46 31.72
CA THR A 143 1.54 1.66 30.44
C THR A 143 0.77 2.65 29.55
N VAL A 144 -0.56 2.57 29.54
CA VAL A 144 -1.41 3.52 28.80
C VAL A 144 -1.17 4.93 29.32
N THR A 145 -1.26 5.14 30.65
CA THR A 145 -1.04 6.44 31.31
C THR A 145 0.36 7.00 31.04
N GLU A 146 1.41 6.16 31.10
CA GLU A 146 2.79 6.56 30.80
C GLU A 146 2.97 7.00 29.34
N ASN A 147 2.15 6.47 28.43
CA ASN A 147 2.20 6.80 27.01
C ASN A 147 1.39 8.04 26.63
N LEU A 148 0.47 8.53 27.47
CA LEU A 148 -0.34 9.71 27.21
C LEU A 148 0.52 10.97 27.14
N LYS A 149 0.22 11.82 26.15
CA LYS A 149 0.87 13.11 25.93
C LYS A 149 -0.11 14.24 25.68
N SER A 150 -1.35 13.94 25.31
CA SER A 150 -2.35 14.96 25.04
C SER A 150 -2.73 15.71 26.32
N PRO A 151 -2.72 17.06 26.33
CA PRO A 151 -3.13 17.84 27.49
C PRO A 151 -4.65 17.97 27.61
N SER A 152 -5.42 17.43 26.66
CA SER A 152 -6.86 17.55 26.60
C SER A 152 -7.48 16.30 26.00
N ALA A 153 -8.66 15.92 26.50
CA ALA A 153 -9.45 14.82 25.96
C ALA A 153 -10.38 15.25 24.81
N ASN A 154 -10.25 16.46 24.26
CA ASN A 154 -11.17 17.00 23.25
C ASN A 154 -10.66 16.91 21.80
N TYR A 155 -9.43 16.44 21.56
CA TYR A 155 -8.84 16.45 20.22
C TYR A 155 -9.59 15.56 19.22
N ALA A 156 -10.10 14.42 19.68
CA ALA A 156 -10.84 13.48 18.81
C ALA A 156 -12.37 13.62 18.88
N ARG A 157 -12.89 14.63 19.60
CA ARG A 157 -14.33 14.70 19.92
C ARG A 157 -15.22 14.80 18.68
N HIS A 158 -14.76 15.47 17.61
CA HIS A 158 -15.49 15.60 16.35
C HIS A 158 -15.38 14.38 15.44
N ILE A 159 -14.40 13.50 15.67
CA ILE A 159 -14.19 12.25 14.92
C ILE A 159 -14.93 11.07 15.58
N ALA A 160 -14.96 11.06 16.91
CA ALA A 160 -15.64 10.03 17.69
C ALA A 160 -17.17 10.10 17.47
N LYS A 161 -17.79 8.95 17.22
CA LYS A 161 -19.24 8.79 17.06
C LYS A 161 -19.82 8.04 18.25
N LEU A 162 -21.09 8.29 18.55
CA LEU A 162 -21.77 7.78 19.73
C LEU A 162 -21.68 6.25 19.92
N LYS A 163 -21.64 5.48 18.83
CA LYS A 163 -21.59 4.00 18.86
C LYS A 163 -20.17 3.43 18.73
N ASP A 164 -19.12 4.25 18.79
CA ASP A 164 -17.76 3.74 18.86
C ASP A 164 -17.48 3.12 20.24
N PRO A 165 -16.69 2.03 20.32
CA PRO A 165 -16.25 1.48 21.59
C PRO A 165 -15.50 2.53 22.42
N LEU A 166 -15.90 2.71 23.68
CA LEU A 166 -15.35 3.73 24.57
C LEU A 166 -13.84 3.54 24.80
N GLU A 167 -13.38 2.29 24.78
CA GLU A 167 -11.98 1.92 24.95
C GLU A 167 -11.06 2.46 23.84
N LEU A 168 -11.62 2.80 22.67
CA LEU A 168 -10.87 3.39 21.58
C LEU A 168 -10.72 4.91 21.69
N TYR A 169 -11.46 5.58 22.58
CA TYR A 169 -11.49 7.05 22.64
C TYR A 169 -10.13 7.64 23.04
N ILE A 170 -9.52 7.13 24.11
CA ILE A 170 -8.22 7.62 24.60
C ILE A 170 -7.12 7.43 23.52
N PRO A 171 -6.93 6.22 22.95
CA PRO A 171 -6.00 6.01 21.83
C PRO A 171 -6.26 6.90 20.62
N LEU A 172 -7.53 7.13 20.27
CA LEU A 172 -7.91 8.00 19.17
C LEU A 172 -7.53 9.46 19.46
N ASN A 173 -7.83 9.95 20.66
CA ASN A 173 -7.50 11.31 21.08
C ASN A 173 -5.98 11.56 21.04
N GLU A 174 -5.20 10.60 21.52
CA GLU A 174 -3.74 10.66 21.44
C GLU A 174 -3.23 10.59 19.99
N LEU A 175 -3.81 9.72 19.15
CA LEU A 175 -3.46 9.63 17.73
C LEU A 175 -3.67 10.98 17.02
N VAL A 176 -4.83 11.61 17.23
CA VAL A 176 -5.13 12.93 16.64
C VAL A 176 -4.16 13.98 17.17
N TYR A 177 -3.89 14.00 18.47
CA TYR A 177 -2.92 14.91 19.08
C TYR A 177 -1.51 14.77 18.46
N CYS A 178 -1.02 13.53 18.27
CA CYS A 178 0.29 13.27 17.69
C CYS A 178 0.45 13.83 16.28
N MET A 179 -0.63 13.91 15.50
CA MET A 179 -0.62 14.43 14.13
C MET A 179 -0.90 15.94 14.04
N ARG A 180 -1.13 16.64 15.17
CA ARG A 180 -1.35 18.08 15.15
C ARG A 180 -0.08 18.84 14.71
N PRO A 181 -0.24 20.03 14.10
CA PRO A 181 0.88 20.80 13.56
C PRO A 181 1.98 21.12 14.58
N GLU A 182 1.63 21.27 15.85
CA GLU A 182 2.56 21.62 16.93
C GLU A 182 3.26 20.39 17.54
N THR A 183 2.76 19.17 17.29
CA THR A 183 3.28 17.93 17.90
C THR A 183 4.06 17.08 16.89
N ARG A 184 3.44 16.72 15.76
CA ARG A 184 4.06 15.98 14.65
C ARG A 184 4.88 14.75 15.07
N ASP A 185 4.39 13.96 16.03
CA ASP A 185 5.07 12.77 16.54
C ASP A 185 4.65 11.51 15.78
N ILE A 186 5.43 11.15 14.75
CA ILE A 186 5.19 9.95 13.93
C ILE A 186 5.22 8.68 14.77
N ASN A 187 6.20 8.53 15.67
CA ASN A 187 6.42 7.27 16.38
C ASN A 187 5.25 6.99 17.34
N LYS A 188 4.78 8.02 18.05
CA LYS A 188 3.60 7.91 18.91
C LYS A 188 2.30 7.74 18.11
N ALA A 189 2.15 8.43 16.98
CA ALA A 189 1.00 8.19 16.10
C ALA A 189 0.94 6.71 15.65
N LEU A 190 2.05 6.15 15.18
CA LEU A 190 2.12 4.75 14.76
C LEU A 190 1.93 3.76 15.92
N TYR A 191 2.36 4.12 17.14
CA TYR A 191 2.04 3.37 18.35
C TYR A 191 0.53 3.28 18.58
N TRP A 192 -0.19 4.41 18.55
CA TRP A 192 -1.63 4.43 18.78
C TRP A 192 -2.43 3.75 17.67
N VAL A 193 -1.98 3.85 16.41
CA VAL A 193 -2.51 3.02 15.31
C VAL A 193 -2.39 1.53 15.64
N SER A 194 -1.20 1.09 16.02
CA SER A 194 -0.96 -0.32 16.35
C SER A 194 -1.77 -0.75 17.57
N TRP A 195 -1.92 0.13 18.57
CA TRP A 195 -2.72 -0.11 19.77
C TRP A 195 -4.18 -0.36 19.43
N ILE A 196 -4.82 0.53 18.65
CA ILE A 196 -6.23 0.41 18.23
C ILE A 196 -6.46 -0.89 17.46
N LEU A 197 -5.61 -1.18 16.46
CA LEU A 197 -5.74 -2.40 15.65
C LEU A 197 -5.49 -3.66 16.46
N LYS A 198 -4.53 -3.64 17.40
CA LYS A 198 -4.26 -4.78 18.27
C LYS A 198 -5.41 -5.01 19.24
N TYR A 199 -6.03 -3.95 19.75
CA TYR A 199 -7.18 -4.04 20.64
C TYR A 199 -8.35 -4.70 19.91
N ALA A 200 -8.69 -4.23 18.70
CA ALA A 200 -9.72 -4.86 17.87
C ALA A 200 -9.43 -6.34 17.60
N SER A 201 -8.16 -6.69 17.32
CA SER A 201 -7.74 -8.08 17.15
C SER A 201 -7.88 -8.93 18.42
N GLN A 202 -7.54 -8.39 19.60
CA GLN A 202 -7.72 -9.11 20.87
C GLN A 202 -9.18 -9.28 21.23
N TYR A 203 -9.99 -8.24 21.02
CA TYR A 203 -11.44 -8.31 21.20
C TYR A 203 -12.04 -9.45 20.39
N LYS A 204 -11.69 -9.56 19.10
CA LYS A 204 -12.13 -10.68 18.24
C LYS A 204 -11.71 -12.03 18.78
N LYS A 205 -10.48 -12.17 19.26
CA LYS A 205 -9.96 -13.43 19.79
C LYS A 205 -10.73 -13.90 21.04
N GLN A 206 -11.03 -12.96 21.93
CA GLN A 206 -11.67 -13.20 23.23
C GLN A 206 -13.18 -13.42 23.08
N ASN A 207 -13.86 -12.57 22.31
CA ASN A 207 -15.32 -12.56 22.22
C ASN A 207 -15.86 -13.36 21.03
N LYS A 208 -14.99 -13.87 20.14
CA LYS A 208 -15.37 -14.59 18.91
C LYS A 208 -16.23 -13.77 17.94
N THR A 209 -16.26 -12.45 18.11
CA THR A 209 -16.98 -11.49 17.26
C THR A 209 -16.11 -10.27 16.97
N GLU A 210 -16.30 -9.62 15.84
CA GLU A 210 -15.54 -8.42 15.47
C GLU A 210 -15.83 -7.25 16.43
N LEU A 211 -14.83 -6.40 16.66
CA LEU A 211 -15.05 -5.12 17.33
C LEU A 211 -15.77 -4.18 16.35
N ILE A 212 -17.03 -3.84 16.64
CA ILE A 212 -17.87 -3.02 15.77
C ILE A 212 -17.68 -1.54 16.14
N CYS A 213 -17.07 -0.76 15.25
CA CYS A 213 -17.06 0.69 15.34
C CYS A 213 -18.31 1.29 14.67
N SER A 214 -18.58 2.58 14.89
CA SER A 214 -19.60 3.31 14.15
C SER A 214 -19.33 3.27 12.65
N ARG A 215 -20.41 3.25 11.86
CA ARG A 215 -20.34 3.18 10.39
C ARG A 215 -19.61 4.41 9.81
N ARG A 216 -18.62 4.15 8.95
CA ARG A 216 -17.80 5.13 8.24
C ARG A 216 -17.80 4.81 6.75
N PRO A 217 -18.83 5.28 6.01
CA PRO A 217 -18.92 5.03 4.57
C PRO A 217 -17.81 5.77 3.82
N ASN A 218 -17.35 5.16 2.73
CA ASN A 218 -16.48 5.77 1.74
C ASN A 218 -16.83 5.20 0.36
N ASP A 219 -16.44 5.93 -0.68
CA ASP A 219 -16.85 5.64 -2.06
C ASP A 219 -16.15 4.40 -2.67
N TYR A 220 -15.14 3.86 -1.98
CA TYR A 220 -14.24 2.85 -2.53
C TYR A 220 -14.45 1.44 -1.95
N CYS A 221 -15.13 1.31 -0.81
CA CYS A 221 -15.26 0.05 -0.07
C CYS A 221 -16.71 -0.39 0.07
N ASP A 222 -16.92 -1.71 0.17
CA ASP A 222 -18.23 -2.30 0.42
C ASP A 222 -18.76 -1.95 1.83
N ALA A 223 -20.07 -1.75 1.95
CA ALA A 223 -20.74 -1.37 3.18
C ALA A 223 -20.51 -2.33 4.35
N LYS A 224 -20.25 -3.61 4.10
CA LYS A 224 -19.89 -4.62 5.12
C LYS A 224 -18.61 -4.27 5.87
N SER A 225 -17.78 -3.42 5.28
CA SER A 225 -16.46 -3.04 5.80
C SER A 225 -16.51 -1.82 6.70
N TYR A 226 -17.55 -0.97 6.60
CA TYR A 226 -17.60 0.39 7.16
C TYR A 226 -17.51 0.47 8.69
N ASN A 227 -17.66 -0.64 9.40
CA ASN A 227 -17.57 -0.70 10.86
C ASN A 227 -16.18 -1.15 11.36
N ASN A 228 -15.23 -1.42 10.46
CA ASN A 228 -13.87 -1.82 10.83
C ASN A 228 -13.11 -0.65 11.50
N ALA A 229 -12.36 -0.94 12.56
CA ALA A 229 -11.57 0.04 13.30
C ALA A 229 -10.52 0.77 12.44
N ILE A 230 -10.09 0.21 11.31
CA ILE A 230 -9.19 0.90 10.37
C ILE A 230 -9.78 2.20 9.83
N TRP A 231 -11.11 2.27 9.67
CA TRP A 231 -11.76 3.48 9.17
C TRP A 231 -11.82 4.60 10.20
N LEU A 232 -11.88 4.25 11.50
CA LEU A 232 -11.73 5.23 12.57
C LEU A 232 -10.34 5.89 12.51
N ILE A 233 -9.31 5.10 12.20
CA ILE A 233 -7.94 5.59 12.05
C ILE A 233 -7.81 6.46 10.79
N TRP A 234 -8.41 6.05 9.67
CA TRP A 234 -8.41 6.86 8.45
C TRP A 234 -9.18 8.17 8.60
N ASP A 235 -10.31 8.20 9.32
CA ASP A 235 -11.00 9.45 9.64
C ASP A 235 -10.05 10.42 10.36
N ALA A 236 -9.25 9.95 11.32
CA ALA A 236 -8.27 10.79 12.01
C ALA A 236 -7.15 11.31 11.09
N VAL A 237 -6.67 10.48 10.15
CA VAL A 237 -5.65 10.88 9.16
C VAL A 237 -6.22 11.92 8.19
N LEU A 238 -7.43 11.69 7.67
CA LEU A 238 -8.11 12.62 6.76
C LEU A 238 -8.42 13.96 7.43
N ASP A 239 -8.84 13.94 8.69
CA ASP A 239 -9.07 15.13 9.49
C ASP A 239 -7.78 15.93 9.75
N ALA A 240 -6.70 15.24 10.14
CA ALA A 240 -5.39 15.86 10.35
C ALA A 240 -4.82 16.46 9.05
N SER A 241 -5.03 15.81 7.90
CA SER A 241 -4.65 16.36 6.60
C SER A 241 -5.40 17.66 6.28
N LYS A 242 -6.71 17.73 6.58
CA LYS A 242 -7.52 18.94 6.33
C LYS A 242 -7.17 20.08 7.27
N SER A 243 -6.83 19.75 8.52
CA SER A 243 -6.46 20.73 9.55
C SER A 243 -4.99 21.17 9.50
N SER A 244 -4.19 20.57 8.61
CA SER A 244 -2.79 20.93 8.44
C SER A 244 -2.64 22.30 7.79
N PRO A 245 -1.65 23.12 8.20
CA PRO A 245 -1.26 24.33 7.48
C PRO A 245 -0.82 24.06 6.03
N GLN A 246 -0.46 22.82 5.71
CA GLN A 246 -0.10 22.34 4.37
C GLN A 246 -1.25 21.55 3.70
N SER A 247 -2.50 21.75 4.11
CA SER A 247 -3.64 20.96 3.65
C SER A 247 -3.80 20.92 2.12
N GLY A 248 -3.63 22.06 1.44
CA GLY A 248 -3.72 22.12 -0.02
C GLY A 248 -2.66 21.27 -0.74
N LEU A 249 -1.47 21.12 -0.14
CA LEU A 249 -0.41 20.26 -0.66
C LEU A 249 -0.66 18.79 -0.31
N LEU A 250 -1.11 18.50 0.91
CA LEU A 250 -1.33 17.13 1.37
C LEU A 250 -2.53 16.44 0.72
N ALA A 251 -3.55 17.18 0.33
CA ALA A 251 -4.84 16.65 -0.13
C ALA A 251 -4.67 15.55 -1.18
N ASP A 252 -3.92 15.81 -2.25
CA ASP A 252 -3.75 14.86 -3.36
C ASP A 252 -2.97 13.60 -2.94
N TYR A 253 -1.94 13.75 -2.10
CA TYR A 253 -1.15 12.60 -1.65
C TYR A 253 -1.93 11.71 -0.69
N ILE A 254 -2.69 12.31 0.23
CA ILE A 254 -3.51 11.56 1.18
C ILE A 254 -4.68 10.88 0.47
N ASP A 255 -5.29 11.53 -0.51
CA ASP A 255 -6.31 10.92 -1.37
C ASP A 255 -5.74 9.74 -2.17
N ALA A 256 -4.57 9.90 -2.80
CA ALA A 256 -3.91 8.82 -3.53
C ALA A 256 -3.61 7.60 -2.62
N LEU A 257 -3.06 7.84 -1.43
CA LEU A 257 -2.78 6.78 -0.44
C LEU A 257 -4.07 6.11 0.06
N PHE A 258 -5.13 6.89 0.26
CA PHE A 258 -6.44 6.37 0.69
C PHE A 258 -7.06 5.49 -0.40
N LYS A 259 -7.08 5.94 -1.66
CA LYS A 259 -7.53 5.16 -2.82
C LYS A 259 -6.75 3.84 -2.94
N ILE A 260 -5.42 3.90 -2.84
CA ILE A 260 -4.56 2.71 -2.87
C ILE A 260 -4.85 1.77 -1.68
N HIS A 261 -5.14 2.31 -0.50
CA HIS A 261 -5.51 1.51 0.66
C HIS A 261 -6.86 0.79 0.47
N CYS A 262 -7.84 1.48 -0.11
CA CYS A 262 -9.19 0.99 -0.33
C CYS A 262 -9.31 0.02 -1.52
N LEU A 263 -8.35 0.02 -2.45
CA LEU A 263 -8.42 -0.80 -3.65
C LEU A 263 -8.66 -2.28 -3.32
N ARG A 264 -9.85 -2.78 -3.72
CA ARG A 264 -10.33 -4.15 -3.48
C ARG A 264 -10.25 -4.59 -2.02
N TRP A 265 -10.55 -3.66 -1.11
CA TRP A 265 -10.39 -3.88 0.32
C TRP A 265 -11.17 -5.11 0.81
N THR A 266 -10.49 -5.90 1.64
CA THR A 266 -11.09 -6.97 2.47
C THR A 266 -10.34 -7.02 3.80
N PRO A 267 -10.89 -7.61 4.87
CA PRO A 267 -10.21 -7.67 6.16
C PRO A 267 -8.85 -8.38 6.13
N SER A 268 -8.63 -9.32 5.20
CA SER A 268 -7.34 -10.01 5.04
C SER A 268 -6.23 -9.11 4.52
N LEU A 269 -6.57 -8.01 3.84
CA LEU A 269 -5.62 -7.03 3.31
C LEU A 269 -5.15 -6.01 4.36
N LEU A 270 -5.78 -5.94 5.54
CA LEU A 270 -5.46 -4.95 6.56
C LEU A 270 -3.94 -4.84 6.83
N LYS A 271 -3.27 -5.98 7.09
CA LYS A 271 -1.85 -6.00 7.40
C LYS A 271 -0.96 -5.56 6.22
N PRO A 272 -1.14 -6.10 4.99
CA PRO A 272 -0.45 -5.59 3.80
C PRO A 272 -0.69 -4.10 3.49
N ARG A 273 -1.83 -3.53 3.90
CA ARG A 273 -2.21 -2.12 3.65
C ARG A 273 -1.69 -1.13 4.70
N LEU A 274 -1.15 -1.59 5.84
CA LEU A 274 -0.63 -0.69 6.88
C LEU A 274 0.53 0.22 6.44
N PRO A 275 1.43 -0.18 5.52
CA PRO A 275 2.44 0.73 4.99
C PRO A 275 1.86 2.02 4.41
N PHE A 276 0.72 1.96 3.70
CA PHE A 276 0.08 3.17 3.15
C PHE A 276 -0.37 4.14 4.24
N LEU A 277 -0.93 3.59 5.31
CA LEU A 277 -1.33 4.38 6.47
C LEU A 277 -0.11 5.01 7.17
N ALA A 278 0.99 4.26 7.30
CA ALA A 278 2.22 4.80 7.88
C ALA A 278 2.82 5.93 7.03
N VAL A 279 2.79 5.81 5.71
CA VAL A 279 3.20 6.90 4.80
C VAL A 279 2.28 8.11 4.95
N ALA A 280 0.95 7.91 5.04
CA ALA A 280 0.01 9.02 5.21
C ALA A 280 0.29 9.82 6.49
N ILE A 281 0.54 9.13 7.62
CA ILE A 281 0.94 9.74 8.89
C ILE A 281 2.29 10.44 8.76
N GLN A 282 3.27 9.81 8.10
CA GLN A 282 4.57 10.41 7.84
C GLN A 282 4.44 11.72 7.05
N PHE A 283 3.61 11.75 6.00
CA PHE A 283 3.39 12.94 5.18
C PHE A 283 2.74 14.07 5.98
N ILE A 284 1.76 13.77 6.83
CA ILE A 284 1.13 14.77 7.71
C ILE A 284 2.17 15.39 8.65
N CYS A 285 2.92 14.55 9.37
CA CYS A 285 3.88 15.02 10.36
C CYS A 285 5.10 15.72 9.76
N GLU A 286 5.54 15.34 8.55
CA GLU A 286 6.73 15.88 7.89
C GLU A 286 6.40 16.83 6.73
N SER A 287 5.15 17.27 6.63
CA SER A 287 4.61 18.07 5.52
C SER A 287 5.43 19.30 5.13
N THR A 288 6.11 19.96 6.08
CA THR A 288 6.98 21.13 5.81
C THR A 288 8.34 20.79 5.21
N SER A 289 8.73 19.51 5.19
CA SER A 289 10.03 19.03 4.72
C SER A 289 9.92 18.05 3.55
N MET A 290 8.73 17.95 2.97
CA MET A 290 8.43 17.03 1.89
C MET A 290 8.94 17.60 0.55
N ASP A 291 9.83 16.86 -0.12
CA ASP A 291 10.34 17.24 -1.43
C ASP A 291 9.34 16.88 -2.54
N ILE A 292 8.49 17.84 -2.88
CA ILE A 292 7.49 17.70 -3.96
C ILE A 292 8.07 17.97 -5.35
N HIS A 293 9.29 18.47 -5.45
CA HIS A 293 9.91 18.83 -6.73
C HIS A 293 10.64 17.64 -7.36
N TYR A 294 10.95 16.61 -6.57
CA TYR A 294 11.48 15.37 -7.10
C TYR A 294 10.50 14.71 -8.08
N SER A 295 10.89 14.65 -9.35
CA SER A 295 10.15 13.94 -10.40
C SER A 295 10.45 12.45 -10.36
N VAL A 296 9.42 11.62 -10.46
CA VAL A 296 9.58 10.17 -10.67
C VAL A 296 10.31 9.93 -12.00
N PRO A 297 11.38 9.13 -12.04
CA PRO A 297 12.16 8.88 -13.24
C PRO A 297 11.39 7.94 -14.19
N ASN A 298 10.44 8.47 -14.96
CA ASN A 298 9.58 7.69 -15.86
C ASN A 298 9.84 7.95 -17.36
N ASN A 299 10.34 9.13 -17.71
CA ASN A 299 10.60 9.54 -19.10
C ASN A 299 12.08 9.89 -19.32
N ILE A 300 12.98 9.15 -18.68
CA ILE A 300 14.42 9.32 -18.84
C ILE A 300 14.96 8.30 -19.83
N THR A 301 16.01 8.65 -20.58
CA THR A 301 16.66 7.76 -21.56
C THR A 301 16.92 6.37 -20.99
N MET A 302 17.37 6.31 -19.73
CA MET A 302 17.60 5.06 -19.01
C MET A 302 16.36 4.15 -18.94
N VAL A 303 15.15 4.68 -18.71
CA VAL A 303 13.93 3.86 -18.67
C VAL A 303 13.58 3.35 -20.07
N HIS A 304 13.72 4.18 -21.10
CA HIS A 304 13.51 3.77 -22.48
C HIS A 304 14.48 2.66 -22.92
N ASP A 305 15.76 2.80 -22.53
CA ASP A 305 16.79 1.79 -22.81
C ASP A 305 16.45 0.46 -22.11
N ILE A 306 15.99 0.49 -20.85
CA ILE A 306 15.57 -0.70 -20.10
C ILE A 306 14.35 -1.36 -20.76
N VAL A 307 13.32 -0.60 -21.12
CA VAL A 307 12.10 -1.11 -21.76
C VAL A 307 12.39 -1.76 -23.13
N SER A 308 13.44 -1.33 -23.81
CA SER A 308 13.88 -1.95 -25.07
C SER A 308 14.26 -3.44 -24.91
N ASN A 309 14.55 -3.89 -23.68
CA ASN A 309 14.92 -5.28 -23.36
C ASN A 309 13.72 -6.24 -23.17
N ILE A 310 12.48 -5.74 -23.28
CA ILE A 310 11.27 -6.57 -23.13
C ILE A 310 11.30 -7.84 -24.00
N PRO A 311 11.65 -7.80 -25.30
CA PRO A 311 11.69 -9.01 -26.13
C PRO A 311 12.62 -10.09 -25.56
N GLN A 312 13.78 -9.70 -25.03
CA GLN A 312 14.77 -10.61 -24.45
C GLN A 312 14.24 -11.25 -23.16
N TRP A 313 13.58 -10.47 -22.29
CA TRP A 313 12.98 -11.03 -21.07
C TRP A 313 11.80 -11.95 -21.36
N ILE A 314 10.94 -11.61 -22.33
CA ILE A 314 9.87 -12.50 -22.76
C ILE A 314 10.44 -13.81 -23.31
N GLN A 315 11.50 -13.75 -24.12
CA GLN A 315 12.18 -14.93 -24.62
C GLN A 315 12.75 -15.78 -23.48
N ALA A 316 13.39 -15.17 -22.48
CA ALA A 316 13.91 -15.86 -21.31
C ALA A 316 12.81 -16.58 -20.51
N ILE A 317 11.67 -15.89 -20.25
CA ILE A 317 10.49 -16.44 -19.56
C ILE A 317 9.94 -17.67 -20.30
N ILE A 318 9.84 -17.60 -21.64
CA ILE A 318 9.40 -18.73 -22.47
C ILE A 318 10.40 -19.90 -22.39
N GLN A 319 11.70 -19.64 -22.32
CA GLN A 319 12.71 -20.69 -22.21
C GLN A 319 12.66 -21.39 -20.84
N THR A 320 12.48 -20.64 -19.76
CA THR A 320 12.37 -21.19 -18.40
C THR A 320 11.08 -21.98 -18.17
N GLN A 321 10.02 -21.72 -18.93
CA GLN A 321 8.82 -22.56 -18.91
C GLN A 321 9.16 -24.04 -19.19
N LYS A 322 10.01 -24.30 -20.20
CA LYS A 322 10.33 -25.65 -20.70
C LYS A 322 11.17 -26.48 -19.72
N THR A 323 11.78 -25.84 -18.73
CA THR A 323 12.62 -26.52 -17.73
C THR A 323 11.84 -27.12 -16.56
N PHE A 324 10.56 -26.77 -16.39
CA PHE A 324 9.72 -27.25 -15.28
C PHE A 324 8.49 -28.05 -15.73
N SER A 325 8.29 -28.20 -17.05
CA SER A 325 7.29 -29.08 -17.68
C SER A 325 7.87 -30.46 -17.95
#